data_AF-A0A953F081-F1
#
_entry.id   AF-A0A953F081-F1
#
_cell.length_a   1.000
_cell.length_b   1.000
_cell.length_c   1.000
_cell.angle_alpha   90.00
_cell.angle_beta   90.00
_cell.angle_gamma   90.00
#
_symmetry.space_group_name_H-M   'P 1'
#
loop_
_entity.id
_entity.type
_entity.pdbx_description
1 polymer ?
#
loop_
_entity_poly.entity_id
_entity_poly.type
_entity_poly.pdbx_seq_one_letter_code
_entity_poly.pdbx_strand_id
1 'polypeptide(L)' 'MRELLETPINRGKVDQLQRLLSAAFAEVLRRGYYGTASVEISIQDGTIQHIRSKLERIEK' A
#
# COMPACT_ATOMS: atom_id res chain seq x y z
N MET A 1 -19.25 -10.91 -8.20
CA MET A 1 -18.02 -10.22 -7.73
C MET A 1 -18.26 -8.93 -6.94
N ARG A 2 -19.49 -8.57 -6.54
CA ARG A 2 -19.77 -7.34 -5.76
C ARG A 2 -19.90 -7.55 -4.24
N GLU A 3 -20.24 -8.75 -3.78
CA GLU A 3 -20.68 -8.98 -2.39
C GLU A 3 -19.53 -9.07 -1.37
N LEU A 4 -18.31 -9.39 -1.79
CA LEU A 4 -17.17 -9.55 -0.87
C LEU A 4 -16.57 -8.22 -0.38
N LEU A 5 -16.87 -7.08 -1.01
CA LEU A 5 -16.33 -5.77 -0.61
C LEU A 5 -17.12 -5.10 0.52
N GLU A 6 -18.26 -5.65 0.92
CA GLU A 6 -19.19 -4.95 1.80
C GLU A 6 -18.93 -5.15 3.29
N THR A 7 -18.07 -6.11 3.67
CA THR A 7 -17.74 -6.29 5.08
C THR A 7 -16.87 -5.12 5.58
N PRO A 8 -17.08 -4.63 6.81
CA PRO A 8 -16.27 -3.54 7.39
C PRO A 8 -14.77 -3.85 7.38
N ILE A 9 -14.41 -5.11 7.56
CA ILE A 9 -13.02 -5.58 7.53
C ILE A 9 -12.42 -5.40 6.13
N ASN A 10 -13.14 -5.80 5.08
CA ASN A 10 -12.63 -5.69 3.72
C ASN A 10 -12.51 -4.23 3.28
N ARG A 11 -13.44 -3.36 3.68
CA ARG A 11 -13.28 -1.90 3.50
C ARG A 11 -12.07 -1.35 4.23
N GLY A 12 -11.87 -1.72 5.49
CA GLY A 12 -10.70 -1.30 6.26
C GLY A 12 -9.37 -1.67 5.61
N LYS A 13 -9.28 -2.84 4.96
CA LYS A 13 -8.09 -3.27 4.21
C LYS A 13 -7.89 -2.46 2.93
N VAL A 14 -8.97 -2.14 2.21
CA VAL A 14 -8.91 -1.26 1.02
C VAL A 14 -8.46 0.15 1.41
N ASP A 15 -9.01 0.70 2.50
CA ASP A 15 -8.61 2.01 3.02
C ASP A 15 -7.14 2.04 3.46
N GLN A 16 -6.69 0.97 4.13
CA GLN A 16 -5.29 0.81 4.51
C GLN A 16 -4.37 0.80 3.29
N LEU A 17 -4.74 0.10 2.22
CA LEU A 17 -4.00 0.09 0.97
C LEU A 17 -3.92 1.48 0.33
N GLN A 18 -5.04 2.19 0.25
CA GLN A 18 -5.09 3.55 -0.31
C GLN A 18 -4.19 4.52 0.46
N ARG A 19 -4.17 4.42 1.80
CA ARG A 19 -3.30 5.24 2.65
C ARG A 19 -1.82 4.93 2.41
N LEU A 20 -1.45 3.65 2.28
CA LEU A 20 -0.07 3.24 2.01
C LEU A 20 0.43 3.74 0.65
N LEU A 21 -0.39 3.63 -0.40
CA LEU A 21 -0.08 4.18 -1.71
C LEU A 21 0.05 5.70 -1.67
N SER A 22 -0.88 6.38 -1.00
CA SER A 22 -0.86 7.84 -0.86
C SER A 22 0.41 8.32 -0.15
N ALA A 23 0.85 7.62 0.91
CA ALA A 23 2.09 7.93 1.63
C ALA A 23 3.34 7.70 0.77
N ALA A 24 3.40 6.59 0.02
CA ALA A 24 4.50 6.33 -0.91
C ALA A 24 4.59 7.41 -1.99
N PHE A 25 3.46 7.81 -2.58
CA PHE A 25 3.40 8.91 -3.55
C PHE A 25 3.81 10.25 -2.94
N ALA A 26 3.37 10.58 -1.74
CA ALA A 26 3.75 11.81 -1.07
C ALA A 26 5.27 11.94 -0.90
N GLU A 27 5.96 10.82 -0.60
CA GLU A 27 7.41 10.82 -0.45
C GLU A 27 8.14 10.91 -1.79
N VAL A 28 7.75 10.13 -2.80
CA VAL A 28 8.46 10.13 -4.10
C VAL A 28 8.17 11.36 -4.95
N LEU A 29 6.99 11.97 -4.80
CA LEU A 29 6.63 13.20 -5.51
C LEU A 29 7.18 14.45 -4.81
N ARG A 30 7.80 14.30 -3.64
CA ARG A 30 8.45 15.40 -2.94
C ARG A 30 9.61 15.93 -3.79
N ARG A 31 9.70 17.26 -3.91
CA ARG A 31 10.77 17.92 -4.65
C ARG A 31 12.14 17.50 -4.11
N GLY A 32 13.05 17.11 -5.01
CA GLY A 32 14.40 16.66 -4.65
C GLY A 32 14.50 15.19 -4.22
N TYR A 33 13.45 14.39 -4.39
CA TYR A 33 13.55 12.94 -4.27
C TYR A 33 14.25 12.35 -5.50
N TYR A 34 15.29 11.56 -5.26
CA TYR A 34 16.01 10.77 -6.26
C TYR A 34 16.11 9.35 -5.70
N GLY A 35 15.32 8.43 -6.20
CA GLY A 35 15.22 7.08 -5.65
C GLY A 35 14.04 6.30 -6.23
N THR A 36 13.75 5.14 -5.65
CA THR A 36 12.64 4.27 -6.06
C THR A 36 11.87 3.81 -4.83
N ALA A 37 10.57 4.12 -4.77
CA ALA A 37 9.67 3.50 -3.80
C ALA A 37 8.98 2.28 -4.41
N SER A 38 8.85 1.23 -3.61
CA SER A 38 8.13 0.00 -3.98
C SER A 38 7.06 -0.32 -2.94
N VAL A 39 5.88 -0.69 -3.39
CA VAL A 39 4.81 -1.19 -2.51
C VAL A 39 4.47 -2.61 -2.98
N GLU A 40 4.66 -3.60 -2.10
CA GLU A 40 4.40 -5.01 -2.40
C GLU A 40 3.16 -5.49 -1.66
N ILE A 41 2.16 -5.96 -2.39
CA ILE A 41 0.89 -6.40 -1.80
C ILE A 41 0.77 -7.90 -2.02
N SER A 42 0.68 -8.65 -0.92
CA SER A 42 0.42 -10.09 -0.95
C SER A 42 -0.99 -10.36 -0.43
N ILE A 43 -1.87 -10.84 -1.31
CA ILE A 43 -3.26 -11.18 -0.98
C ILE A 43 -3.39 -12.70 -0.99
N GLN A 44 -3.65 -13.27 0.18
CA GLN A 44 -3.92 -14.69 0.32
C GLN A 44 -5.41 -14.90 0.60
N ASP A 45 -6.02 -15.88 -0.08
CA ASP A 45 -7.37 -16.32 0.21
C ASP A 45 -7.34 -17.19 1.48
N GLY A 46 -7.65 -16.59 2.63
CA GLY A 46 -7.52 -17.17 3.97
C GLY A 46 -7.61 -16.12 5.09
N THR A 47 -7.60 -16.57 6.36
CA THR A 47 -7.90 -15.75 7.56
C THR A 47 -6.96 -14.55 7.75
N ILE A 48 -5.78 -14.55 7.12
CA ILE A 48 -4.76 -13.52 7.33
C ILE A 48 -4.34 -12.92 5.99
N GLN A 49 -4.57 -11.63 5.83
CA GLN A 49 -4.07 -10.83 4.71
C GLN A 49 -3.06 -9.82 5.29
N HIS A 50 -1.86 -9.75 4.72
CA HIS A 50 -0.81 -8.82 5.17
C HIS A 50 -0.50 -7.84 4.05
N ILE A 51 -0.55 -6.54 4.36
CA ILE A 51 -0.01 -5.51 3.47
C ILE A 51 1.38 -5.14 4.00
N ARG A 52 2.41 -5.28 3.17
CA ARG A 52 3.79 -4.90 3.52
C ARG A 52 4.23 -3.74 2.63
N SER A 53 4.92 -2.75 3.18
CA SER A 53 5.46 -1.63 2.42
C SER A 53 6.94 -1.48 2.72
N LYS A 54 7.77 -1.34 1.70
CA LYS A 54 9.20 -1.12 1.83
C LYS A 54 9.61 0.10 1.01
N LEU A 55 9.97 1.19 1.68
CA LEU A 55 10.51 2.36 1.03
C LEU A 55 12.04 2.24 0.98
N GLU A 56 12.62 2.27 -0.22
CA GLU A 56 14.06 2.35 -0.40
C GLU A 56 14.42 3.73 -0.94
N ARG A 57 15.48 4.33 -0.41
CA ARG A 57 15.98 5.63 -0.88
C ARG A 57 17.46 5.45 -1.20
N ILE A 58 17.84 5.79 -2.42
CA ILE A 58 19.23 5.75 -2.88
C ILE A 58 19.71 7.19 -2.87
N GLU A 59 20.43 7.59 -1.82
CA GLU A 59 21.06 8.92 -1.76
C GLU A 59 22.38 8.89 -2.56
N LYS A 60 22.64 9.98 -3.29
CA LYS A 60 23.82 10.15 -4.16
C LYS A 60 24.92 10.92 -3.44
#